data_AF-A0A428QXQ7-F1
#
_entry.id   AF-A0A428QXQ7-F1
#
_cell.length_a   1.000
_cell.length_b   1.000
_cell.length_c   1.000
_cell.angle_alpha   90.00
_cell.angle_beta   90.00
_cell.angle_gamma   90.00
#
_symmetry.space_group_name_H-M   'P 1'
#
loop_
_entity.id
_entity.type
_entity.pdbx_description
1 polymer ?
#
loop_
_entity_poly.entity_id
_entity_poly.type
_entity_poly.pdbx_seq_one_letter_code
_entity_poly.pdbx_strand_id
1 'polypeptide(L)'
;MRITNCLPVLALATKVACAPSKENPSEGSRIIADDKDLPFQLDEPLWEVQVSDDEKPKYFSGSVEKVYEEVLELNPDYGKDDLAVNVTLGADDQELNKRAVQGDPVCWNSRRANLLRMQEEVFRLDRMNAWLNIAPRRCSRIGCAYNAGIAICNDRHDITWSLHTSLITSYVTRISRTCTYQGVAMGGQQFDTGGFNVIGASMNCGATASWAVGTNTP
;
A
#
# COMPACT_ATOMS: atom_id res chain seq x y z
N MET A 1 3.14 46.49 14.12
CA MET A 1 3.17 47.66 15.04
C MET A 1 2.63 47.16 16.37
N ARG A 2 3.43 46.83 17.39
CA ARG A 2 4.41 47.58 18.20
C ARG A 2 5.45 46.58 18.75
N ILE A 3 6.72 46.84 19.03
CA ILE A 3 7.66 47.97 18.85
C ILE A 3 9.03 47.29 18.73
N THR A 4 9.77 47.63 17.68
CA THR A 4 11.21 47.38 17.55
C THR A 4 11.95 48.27 18.54
N ASN A 5 12.77 47.71 19.42
CA ASN A 5 13.80 48.46 20.15
C ASN A 5 15.16 47.88 19.81
N CYS A 6 15.74 48.35 18.72
CA CYS A 6 17.18 48.31 18.49
C CYS A 6 17.65 49.77 18.48
N LEU A 7 18.32 50.21 19.53
CA LEU A 7 19.17 51.41 19.51
C LEU A 7 20.63 50.98 19.71
N PRO A 8 21.58 51.67 19.06
CA PRO A 8 22.91 51.15 18.77
C PRO A 8 23.89 51.50 19.89
N VAL A 9 24.77 50.56 20.24
CA VAL A 9 26.03 50.89 20.91
C VAL A 9 27.16 50.35 20.06
N LEU A 10 27.99 51.29 19.65
CA LEU A 10 29.23 51.11 18.91
C LEU A 10 30.25 50.34 19.77
N ALA A 11 30.93 49.39 19.14
CA ALA A 11 32.23 48.83 19.51
C ALA A 11 32.32 48.00 20.83
N LEU A 12 32.39 46.67 20.68
CA LEU A 12 33.63 45.89 20.83
C LEU A 12 33.33 44.42 20.50
N ALA A 13 34.19 43.80 19.71
CA ALA A 13 34.07 42.41 19.30
C ALA A 13 34.09 41.45 20.50
N THR A 14 32.98 40.73 20.72
CA THR A 14 32.98 39.43 21.42
C THR A 14 31.86 38.57 20.85
N LYS A 15 32.20 37.33 20.43
CA LYS A 15 31.24 36.32 19.98
C LYS A 15 30.33 35.95 21.16
N VAL A 16 29.07 36.33 21.13
CA VAL A 16 28.04 35.78 22.01
C VAL A 16 27.41 34.59 21.30
N ALA A 17 27.71 33.38 21.75
CA ALA A 17 27.04 32.17 21.31
C ALA A 17 25.64 32.11 21.94
N CYS A 18 24.60 32.09 21.11
CA CYS A 18 23.25 31.75 21.56
C CYS A 18 23.14 30.23 21.66
N ALA A 19 22.94 29.71 22.88
CA ALA A 19 22.58 28.32 23.12
C ALA A 19 21.11 28.08 22.69
N PRO A 20 20.79 26.97 21.99
CA PRO A 20 19.41 26.64 21.69
C PRO A 20 18.70 26.17 22.97
N SER A 21 17.49 26.69 23.20
CA SER A 21 16.60 26.27 24.27
C SER A 21 16.20 24.81 24.09
N LYS A 22 16.31 24.02 25.16
CA LYS A 22 15.79 22.65 25.22
C LYS A 22 14.26 22.70 25.16
N GLU A 23 13.68 22.31 24.03
CA GLU A 23 12.28 21.90 23.98
C GLU A 23 12.14 20.54 24.68
N ASN A 24 11.23 20.47 25.65
CA ASN A 24 10.82 19.22 26.27
C ASN A 24 10.01 18.41 25.25
N PRO A 25 10.38 17.16 24.92
CA PRO A 25 9.55 16.31 24.07
C PRO A 25 8.32 15.86 24.86
N SER A 26 7.15 16.36 24.47
CA SER A 26 5.88 15.74 24.83
C SER A 26 5.79 14.36 24.17
N GLU A 27 5.92 13.34 24.99
CA GLU A 27 5.25 12.03 24.94
C GLU A 27 4.42 11.74 23.68
N GLY A 28 4.87 10.79 22.86
CA GLY A 28 3.98 10.01 21.98
C GLY A 28 4.33 9.85 20.50
N SER A 29 5.32 10.57 19.96
CA SER A 29 5.75 10.37 18.56
C SER A 29 6.86 9.32 18.46
N ARG A 30 6.49 8.02 18.39
CA ARG A 30 7.40 6.99 17.86
C ARG A 30 7.39 7.07 16.34
N ILE A 31 8.31 7.85 15.79
CA ILE A 31 8.57 7.97 14.35
C ILE A 31 9.62 6.91 13.97
N ILE A 32 9.18 6.01 13.09
CA ILE A 32 9.88 5.43 11.94
C ILE A 32 11.13 4.60 12.25
N ALA A 33 10.97 3.28 12.21
CA ALA A 33 12.09 2.36 12.00
C ALA A 33 12.77 2.73 10.67
N ASP A 34 14.09 2.86 10.71
CA ASP A 34 14.96 2.94 9.54
C ASP A 34 14.69 1.72 8.64
N ASP A 35 14.71 1.88 7.31
CA ASP A 35 14.34 0.83 6.33
C ASP A 35 15.16 -0.47 6.53
N LYS A 36 16.41 -0.32 7.00
CA LYS A 36 17.31 -1.43 7.34
C LYS A 36 16.91 -2.24 8.57
N ASP A 37 16.05 -1.68 9.43
CA ASP A 37 15.63 -2.28 10.70
C ASP A 37 14.24 -2.93 10.57
N LEU A 38 13.64 -2.92 9.38
CA LEU A 38 12.44 -3.69 9.08
C LEU A 38 12.84 -5.15 8.76
N PRO A 39 12.13 -6.16 9.29
CA PRO A 39 12.41 -7.59 9.00
C PRO A 39 12.12 -7.99 7.53
N PHE A 40 11.74 -7.01 6.70
CA PHE A 40 11.43 -7.11 5.28
C PHE A 40 12.04 -5.91 4.57
N GLN A 41 12.62 -6.13 3.39
CA GLN A 41 13.00 -5.05 2.49
C GLN A 41 11.80 -4.66 1.63
N LEU A 42 11.65 -3.35 1.38
CA LEU A 42 10.61 -2.82 0.50
C LEU A 42 11.08 -2.84 -0.94
N ASP A 43 10.37 -3.60 -1.78
CA ASP A 43 10.65 -3.70 -3.20
C ASP A 43 9.62 -2.94 -4.03
N GLU A 44 10.07 -2.36 -5.13
CA GLU A 44 9.18 -1.85 -6.16
C GLU A 44 8.37 -3.04 -6.75
N PRO A 45 7.03 -2.93 -6.87
CA PRO A 45 6.22 -4.02 -7.39
C PRO A 45 6.57 -4.35 -8.84
N LEU A 46 6.69 -5.64 -9.16
CA LEU A 46 6.91 -6.15 -10.51
C LEU A 46 5.66 -6.85 -11.04
N TRP A 47 5.10 -6.32 -12.11
CA TRP A 47 3.87 -6.81 -12.73
C TRP A 47 4.15 -7.52 -14.04
N GLU A 48 3.45 -8.61 -14.28
CA GLU A 48 3.31 -9.25 -15.57
C GLU A 48 1.90 -8.97 -16.10
N VAL A 49 1.82 -8.26 -17.22
CA VAL A 49 0.57 -7.75 -17.79
C VAL A 49 0.43 -8.22 -19.24
N GLN A 50 -0.70 -8.85 -19.53
CA GLN A 50 -1.11 -9.18 -20.89
C GLN A 50 -1.74 -7.94 -21.52
N VAL A 51 -0.99 -7.16 -22.31
CA VAL A 51 -1.46 -5.86 -22.86
C VAL A 51 -2.42 -6.01 -24.05
N SER A 52 -2.28 -7.07 -24.83
CA SER A 52 -3.12 -7.42 -25.99
C SER A 52 -3.11 -8.93 -26.17
N ASP A 53 -4.20 -9.55 -26.60
CA ASP A 53 -4.36 -11.01 -26.71
C ASP A 53 -3.33 -11.66 -27.66
N ASP A 54 -2.86 -10.92 -28.67
CA ASP A 54 -1.94 -11.42 -29.69
C ASP A 54 -0.45 -11.32 -29.27
N GLU A 55 -0.15 -10.64 -28.16
CA GLU A 55 1.23 -10.42 -27.71
C GLU A 55 1.60 -11.34 -26.54
N LYS A 56 2.90 -11.43 -26.24
CA LYS A 56 3.33 -12.05 -24.97
C LYS A 56 3.14 -11.06 -23.81
N PRO A 57 2.93 -11.54 -22.57
CA PRO A 57 2.92 -10.68 -21.40
C PRO A 57 4.18 -9.81 -21.31
N LYS A 58 4.00 -8.56 -20.88
CA LYS A 58 5.07 -7.58 -20.66
C LYS A 58 5.25 -7.35 -19.17
N TYR A 59 6.47 -7.00 -18.78
CA TYR A 59 6.83 -6.74 -17.39
C TYR A 59 6.95 -5.24 -17.10
N PHE A 60 6.33 -4.79 -16.00
CA PHE A 60 6.30 -3.38 -15.59
C PHE A 60 6.70 -3.25 -14.12
N SER A 61 7.43 -2.18 -13.79
CA SER A 61 7.84 -1.88 -12.41
C SER A 61 7.18 -0.60 -11.90
N GLY A 62 6.53 -0.69 -10.75
CA GLY A 62 5.90 0.45 -10.10
C GLY A 62 4.57 0.12 -9.43
N SER A 63 3.90 1.17 -8.95
CA SER A 63 2.56 1.03 -8.40
C SER A 63 1.52 0.74 -9.50
N VAL A 64 0.37 0.18 -9.11
CA VAL A 64 -0.75 -0.14 -10.00
C VAL A 64 -1.20 1.08 -10.79
N GLU A 65 -1.17 2.29 -10.21
CA GLU A 65 -1.55 3.53 -10.90
C GLU A 65 -0.62 3.82 -12.06
N LYS A 66 0.69 3.84 -11.80
CA LYS A 66 1.72 4.08 -12.81
C LYS A 66 1.68 3.02 -13.91
N VAL A 67 1.59 1.75 -13.53
CA VAL A 67 1.59 0.63 -14.47
C VAL A 67 0.33 0.64 -15.33
N TYR A 68 -0.84 0.91 -14.74
CA TYR A 68 -2.08 1.00 -15.50
C TYR A 68 -2.07 2.17 -16.50
N GLU A 69 -1.46 3.30 -16.15
CA GLU A 69 -1.24 4.42 -17.08
C GLU A 69 -0.30 4.03 -18.23
N GLU A 70 0.85 3.41 -17.93
CA GLU A 70 1.80 2.92 -18.97
C GLU A 70 1.14 1.89 -19.90
N VAL A 71 0.29 1.01 -19.37
CA VAL A 71 -0.46 0.03 -20.18
C VAL A 71 -1.48 0.71 -21.09
N LEU A 72 -2.20 1.74 -20.60
CA LEU A 72 -3.15 2.50 -21.42
C LEU A 72 -2.47 3.32 -22.52
N GLU A 73 -1.22 3.76 -22.33
CA GLU A 73 -0.44 4.40 -23.39
C GLU A 73 -0.11 3.41 -24.53
N LEU A 74 0.13 2.14 -24.20
CA LEU A 74 0.41 1.09 -25.18
C LEU A 74 -0.86 0.55 -25.85
N ASN A 75 -1.96 0.46 -25.10
CA ASN A 75 -3.25 0.01 -25.57
C ASN A 75 -4.36 0.88 -24.95
N PRO A 76 -4.80 1.95 -25.62
CA PRO A 76 -5.85 2.83 -25.12
C PRO A 76 -7.21 2.15 -24.92
N ASP A 77 -7.43 0.97 -25.50
CA ASP A 77 -8.65 0.18 -25.36
C ASP A 77 -8.55 -0.89 -24.26
N TYR A 78 -7.42 -0.96 -23.56
CA TYR A 78 -7.19 -1.90 -22.47
C TYR A 78 -8.27 -1.83 -21.38
N GLY A 79 -8.87 -2.99 -21.05
CA GLY A 79 -9.90 -3.11 -20.01
C GLY A 79 -11.20 -2.35 -20.32
N LYS A 80 -11.47 -2.01 -21.59
CA LYS A 80 -12.78 -1.48 -22.03
C LYS A 80 -13.82 -2.56 -22.28
N ASP A 81 -13.39 -3.75 -22.69
CA ASP A 81 -14.28 -4.85 -23.05
C ASP A 81 -14.96 -5.50 -21.83
N ASP A 82 -14.42 -5.30 -20.62
CA ASP A 82 -14.99 -5.78 -19.35
C ASP A 82 -16.10 -4.88 -18.78
N LEU A 83 -16.55 -3.83 -19.48
CA LEU A 83 -17.68 -3.01 -19.02
C LEU A 83 -19.04 -3.73 -19.11
N ALA A 84 -19.08 -4.94 -19.68
CA ALA A 84 -20.22 -5.84 -19.59
C ALA A 84 -20.21 -6.72 -18.32
N VAL A 85 -19.92 -6.14 -17.14
CA VAL A 85 -20.37 -6.75 -15.90
C VAL A 85 -21.87 -6.53 -15.80
N ASN A 86 -22.64 -7.39 -16.48
CA ASN A 86 -23.95 -7.74 -15.96
C ASN A 86 -23.69 -8.26 -14.54
N VAL A 87 -24.00 -7.45 -13.53
CA VAL A 87 -24.10 -7.94 -12.16
C VAL A 87 -25.34 -8.85 -12.11
N THR A 88 -25.22 -10.02 -12.71
CA THR A 88 -25.93 -11.18 -12.24
C THR A 88 -25.31 -11.49 -10.88
N LEU A 89 -26.06 -11.23 -9.82
CA LEU A 89 -25.97 -11.98 -8.56
C LEU A 89 -26.37 -13.44 -8.87
N GLY A 90 -25.64 -14.08 -9.77
CA GLY A 90 -25.83 -15.45 -10.23
C GLY A 90 -24.61 -16.21 -9.76
N ALA A 91 -24.87 -17.27 -9.01
CA ALA A 91 -23.87 -18.27 -8.67
C ALA A 91 -23.21 -18.76 -9.96
N ASP A 92 -22.02 -18.24 -10.26
CA ASP A 92 -21.13 -18.87 -11.22
C ASP A 92 -20.43 -20.00 -10.46
N ASP A 93 -20.91 -21.22 -10.72
CA ASP A 93 -20.34 -22.49 -10.29
C ASP A 93 -19.00 -22.78 -11.02
N GLN A 94 -18.10 -21.80 -11.10
CA GLN A 94 -16.70 -22.15 -11.05
C GLN A 94 -16.50 -22.79 -9.68
N GLU A 95 -15.95 -24.01 -9.61
CA GLU A 95 -15.53 -24.60 -8.33
C GLU A 95 -14.73 -23.55 -7.56
N LEU A 96 -15.40 -22.87 -6.62
CA LEU A 96 -14.81 -21.83 -5.81
C LEU A 96 -13.88 -22.57 -4.86
N ASN A 97 -12.65 -22.80 -5.30
CA ASN A 97 -11.59 -23.30 -4.46
C ASN A 97 -11.63 -22.45 -3.19
N LYS A 98 -11.81 -23.12 -2.05
CA LYS A 98 -11.78 -22.43 -0.77
C LYS A 98 -10.47 -21.68 -0.71
N ARG A 99 -10.56 -20.35 -0.57
CA ARG A 99 -9.38 -19.50 -0.48
C ARG A 99 -8.50 -20.01 0.65
N ALA A 100 -7.19 -19.99 0.43
CA ALA A 100 -6.17 -20.49 1.33
C ALA A 100 -5.94 -19.51 2.50
N VAL A 101 -7.02 -19.02 3.12
CA VAL A 101 -7.00 -17.95 4.11
C VAL A 101 -6.58 -18.50 5.47
N GLN A 102 -5.64 -17.84 6.13
CA GLN A 102 -5.30 -18.12 7.52
C GLN A 102 -6.13 -17.22 8.45
N GLY A 103 -7.20 -17.77 9.00
CA GLY A 103 -8.04 -17.12 10.01
C GLY A 103 -8.82 -15.90 9.51
N ASP A 104 -9.30 -15.10 10.45
CA ASP A 104 -9.97 -13.83 10.17
C ASP A 104 -8.96 -12.69 9.97
N PRO A 105 -9.33 -11.64 9.20
CA PRO A 105 -8.50 -10.44 9.09
C PRO A 105 -8.12 -9.88 10.45
N VAL A 106 -6.85 -9.52 10.61
CA VAL A 106 -6.37 -8.79 11.79
C VAL A 106 -6.70 -7.31 11.57
N CYS A 107 -7.61 -6.78 12.38
CA CYS A 107 -8.04 -5.39 12.30
C CYS A 107 -7.24 -4.48 13.24
N TRP A 108 -7.19 -3.19 12.92
CA TRP A 108 -6.69 -2.13 13.82
C TRP A 108 -5.22 -2.22 14.25
N ASN A 109 -4.44 -3.06 13.58
CA ASN A 109 -2.99 -3.13 13.74
C ASN A 109 -2.23 -2.10 12.87
N SER A 110 -2.97 -1.24 12.15
CA SER A 110 -2.45 -0.23 11.23
C SER A 110 -3.35 1.01 11.23
N ARG A 111 -2.82 2.15 10.75
CA ARG A 111 -3.62 3.37 10.60
C ARG A 111 -4.72 3.15 9.56
N ARG A 112 -5.90 3.74 9.78
CA ARG A 112 -7.06 3.54 8.92
C ARG A 112 -6.97 4.41 7.67
N ALA A 113 -7.19 3.82 6.51
CA ALA A 113 -7.37 4.52 5.24
C ALA A 113 -8.84 4.89 5.03
N ASN A 114 -9.08 5.91 4.20
CA ASN A 114 -10.41 6.22 3.71
C ASN A 114 -10.93 5.05 2.85
N LEU A 115 -12.15 4.56 3.14
CA LEU A 115 -12.71 3.38 2.49
C LEU A 115 -12.98 3.61 0.99
N LEU A 116 -13.47 4.79 0.62
CA LEU A 116 -13.75 5.13 -0.79
C LEU A 116 -12.45 5.09 -1.61
N ARG A 117 -11.37 5.67 -1.09
CA ARG A 117 -10.06 5.66 -1.76
C ARG A 117 -9.49 4.24 -1.88
N MET A 118 -9.72 3.38 -0.90
CA MET A 118 -9.35 1.97 -1.01
C MET A 118 -10.13 1.25 -2.10
N GLN A 119 -11.43 1.54 -2.25
CA GLN A 119 -12.26 0.94 -3.29
C GLN A 119 -11.83 1.38 -4.70
N GLU A 120 -11.38 2.62 -4.86
CA GLU A 120 -10.78 3.11 -6.11
C GLU A 120 -9.52 2.29 -6.49
N GLU A 121 -8.66 1.99 -5.50
CA GLU A 121 -7.48 1.15 -5.73
C GLU A 121 -7.83 -0.31 -6.04
N VAL A 122 -8.82 -0.87 -5.35
CA VAL A 122 -9.35 -2.21 -5.66
C VAL A 122 -9.88 -2.27 -7.09
N PHE A 123 -10.68 -1.28 -7.50
CA PHE A 123 -11.22 -1.20 -8.85
C PHE A 123 -10.11 -1.11 -9.90
N ARG A 124 -9.05 -0.33 -9.64
CA ARG A 124 -7.91 -0.25 -10.56
C ARG A 124 -7.17 -1.58 -10.67
N LEU A 125 -6.94 -2.28 -9.56
CA LEU A 125 -6.33 -3.62 -9.58
C LEU A 125 -7.17 -4.62 -10.38
N ASP A 126 -8.49 -4.64 -10.17
CA ASP A 126 -9.39 -5.52 -10.92
C ASP A 126 -9.33 -5.24 -12.43
N ARG A 127 -9.31 -3.96 -12.85
CA ARG A 127 -9.18 -3.59 -14.27
C ARG A 127 -7.80 -3.85 -14.86
N MET A 128 -6.76 -3.83 -14.04
CA MET A 128 -5.40 -4.12 -14.51
C MET A 128 -5.23 -5.61 -14.85
N ASN A 129 -6.05 -6.51 -14.28
CA ASN A 129 -6.10 -7.94 -14.63
C ASN A 129 -4.72 -8.58 -14.87
N ALA A 130 -3.83 -8.41 -13.90
CA ALA A 130 -2.41 -8.72 -14.02
C ALA A 130 -1.92 -9.68 -12.93
N TRP A 131 -0.67 -10.12 -13.09
CA TRP A 131 0.04 -10.95 -12.12
C TRP A 131 1.13 -10.13 -11.43
N LEU A 132 1.14 -10.15 -10.11
CA LEU A 132 2.17 -9.52 -9.28
C LEU A 132 3.21 -10.55 -8.88
N ASN A 133 4.48 -10.25 -9.17
CA ASN A 133 5.62 -11.05 -8.72
C ASN A 133 6.20 -10.44 -7.45
N ILE A 134 6.28 -11.23 -6.37
CA ILE A 134 6.87 -10.80 -5.11
C ILE A 134 7.91 -11.79 -4.59
N ALA A 135 9.16 -11.32 -4.51
CA ALA A 135 10.29 -12.12 -4.08
C ALA A 135 10.20 -12.54 -2.60
N PRO A 136 10.90 -13.61 -2.19
CA PRO A 136 10.89 -14.07 -0.81
C PRO A 136 11.39 -12.99 0.15
N ARG A 137 10.77 -12.87 1.32
CA ARG A 137 11.13 -11.91 2.39
C ARG A 137 11.05 -10.44 1.98
N ARG A 138 10.16 -10.13 1.04
CA ARG A 138 9.92 -8.77 0.56
C ARG A 138 8.50 -8.34 0.83
N CYS A 139 8.33 -7.04 0.99
CA CYS A 139 7.02 -6.43 0.90
C CYS A 139 7.02 -5.39 -0.22
N SER A 140 5.87 -5.19 -0.84
CA SER A 140 5.68 -4.16 -1.86
C SER A 140 4.39 -3.39 -1.60
N ARG A 141 4.47 -2.05 -1.66
CA ARG A 141 3.29 -1.18 -1.72
C ARG A 141 2.83 -1.15 -3.18
N ILE A 142 1.75 -1.86 -3.46
CA ILE A 142 1.30 -2.12 -4.83
C ILE A 142 0.36 -1.04 -5.36
N GLY A 143 -0.30 -0.30 -4.48
CA GLY A 143 -1.15 0.83 -4.84
C GLY A 143 -1.28 1.79 -3.66
N CYS A 144 -1.41 3.07 -3.94
CA CYS A 144 -1.63 4.10 -2.94
C CYS A 144 -2.13 5.41 -3.56
N ALA A 145 -3.38 5.73 -3.29
CA ALA A 145 -3.95 7.03 -3.60
C ALA A 145 -4.50 7.69 -2.34
N TYR A 146 -4.25 9.00 -2.19
CA TYR A 146 -4.76 9.80 -1.06
C TYR A 146 -4.49 9.19 0.34
N ASN A 147 -3.32 8.59 0.51
CA ASN A 147 -2.91 7.84 1.70
C ASN A 147 -3.74 6.60 2.02
N ALA A 148 -4.50 6.06 1.07
CA ALA A 148 -5.11 4.73 1.14
C ALA A 148 -4.26 3.76 0.32
N GLY A 149 -3.54 2.86 0.99
CA GLY A 149 -2.56 1.99 0.38
C GLY A 149 -2.91 0.52 0.51
N ILE A 150 -2.57 -0.22 -0.54
CA ILE A 150 -2.57 -1.69 -0.55
C ILE A 150 -1.11 -2.12 -0.61
N ALA A 151 -0.74 -3.03 0.28
CA ALA A 151 0.56 -3.66 0.27
C ALA A 151 0.43 -5.17 0.42
N ILE A 152 1.50 -5.86 0.03
CA ILE A 152 1.63 -7.29 0.16
C ILE A 152 3.01 -7.62 0.73
N CYS A 153 3.10 -8.60 1.61
CA CYS A 153 4.38 -9.17 2.06
C CYS A 153 4.42 -10.65 1.77
N ASN A 154 5.56 -11.10 1.29
CA ASN A 154 5.90 -12.50 1.16
C ASN A 154 6.76 -12.92 2.35
N ASP A 155 6.15 -13.69 3.27
CA ASP A 155 6.81 -14.17 4.48
C ASP A 155 7.69 -15.40 4.22
N ARG A 156 7.55 -16.05 3.06
CA ARG A 156 8.39 -17.18 2.63
C ARG A 156 9.84 -16.75 2.43
N HIS A 157 10.74 -17.70 2.64
CA HIS A 157 12.19 -17.53 2.46
C HIS A 157 12.70 -18.09 1.14
N ASP A 158 11.91 -18.92 0.47
CA ASP A 158 12.33 -19.85 -0.58
C ASP A 158 11.57 -19.67 -1.90
N ILE A 159 10.42 -18.99 -1.87
CA ILE A 159 9.49 -18.92 -3.00
C ILE A 159 9.20 -17.48 -3.37
N THR A 160 9.35 -17.15 -4.66
CA THR A 160 8.72 -15.97 -5.27
C THR A 160 7.27 -16.32 -5.57
N TRP A 161 6.33 -15.51 -5.08
CA TRP A 161 4.93 -15.66 -5.43
C TRP A 161 4.60 -14.89 -6.71
N SER A 162 3.80 -15.51 -7.58
CA SER A 162 3.10 -14.82 -8.68
C SER A 162 1.60 -14.85 -8.36
N LEU A 163 1.03 -13.68 -8.06
CA LEU A 163 -0.32 -13.55 -7.51
C LEU A 163 -1.18 -12.71 -8.43
N HIS A 164 -2.30 -13.28 -8.87
CA HIS A 164 -3.24 -12.56 -9.69
C HIS A 164 -3.94 -11.45 -8.90
N THR A 165 -4.18 -10.30 -9.54
CA THR A 165 -4.89 -9.15 -8.98
C THR A 165 -6.22 -9.53 -8.31
N SER A 166 -7.01 -10.43 -8.91
CA SER A 166 -8.29 -10.89 -8.35
C SER A 166 -8.17 -11.55 -6.97
N LEU A 167 -7.07 -12.27 -6.69
CA LEU A 167 -6.82 -12.84 -5.36
C LEU A 167 -6.56 -11.73 -4.34
N ILE A 168 -5.73 -10.75 -4.72
CA ILE A 168 -5.35 -9.60 -3.91
C ILE A 168 -6.59 -8.77 -3.56
N THR A 169 -7.38 -8.39 -4.55
CA THR A 169 -8.62 -7.60 -4.36
C THR A 169 -9.64 -8.35 -3.52
N SER A 170 -9.69 -9.68 -3.64
CA SER A 170 -10.53 -10.52 -2.79
C SER A 170 -10.16 -10.43 -1.30
N TYR A 171 -8.88 -10.27 -0.97
CA TYR A 171 -8.39 -10.14 0.41
C TYR A 171 -8.61 -8.73 0.93
N VAL A 172 -8.35 -7.70 0.12
CA VAL A 172 -8.68 -6.31 0.48
C VAL A 172 -10.19 -6.16 0.73
N THR A 173 -11.02 -6.79 -0.11
CA THR A 173 -12.48 -6.80 0.07
C THR A 173 -12.87 -7.49 1.38
N ARG A 174 -12.25 -8.62 1.73
CA ARG A 174 -12.48 -9.29 3.03
C ARG A 174 -12.08 -8.40 4.20
N ILE A 175 -10.93 -7.73 4.14
CA ILE A 175 -10.49 -6.74 5.14
C ILE A 175 -11.50 -5.59 5.22
N SER A 176 -12.00 -5.07 4.10
CA SER A 176 -12.97 -3.98 4.10
C SER A 176 -14.29 -4.37 4.78
N ARG A 177 -14.74 -5.62 4.64
CA ARG A 177 -15.99 -6.08 5.27
C ARG A 177 -15.85 -6.30 6.77
N THR A 178 -14.67 -6.72 7.23
CA THR A 178 -14.43 -7.07 8.64
C THR A 178 -13.82 -5.93 9.44
N CYS A 179 -12.88 -5.18 8.84
CA CYS A 179 -12.06 -4.16 9.50
C CYS A 179 -12.47 -2.72 9.10
N THR A 180 -13.78 -2.48 8.97
CA THR A 180 -14.34 -1.15 8.72
C THR A 180 -14.73 -0.44 10.00
N TYR A 181 -14.48 0.87 10.03
CA TYR A 181 -14.81 1.78 11.11
C TYR A 181 -15.82 2.80 10.61
N GLN A 182 -17.01 2.78 11.21
CA GLN A 182 -18.11 3.73 10.92
C GLN A 182 -18.49 3.83 9.43
N GLY A 183 -18.19 2.80 8.62
CA GLY A 183 -18.49 2.79 7.18
C GLY A 183 -17.64 3.73 6.32
N VAL A 184 -16.66 4.45 6.90
CA VAL A 184 -15.91 5.51 6.19
C VAL A 184 -14.41 5.24 6.11
N ALA A 185 -13.90 4.34 6.96
CA ALA A 185 -12.48 4.04 7.01
C ALA A 185 -12.25 2.54 7.24
N MET A 186 -11.13 2.01 6.76
CA MET A 186 -10.72 0.63 7.00
C MET A 186 -9.24 0.50 7.30
N GLY A 187 -8.86 -0.55 8.02
CA GLY A 187 -7.47 -0.82 8.34
C GLY A 187 -7.27 -2.23 8.88
N GLY A 188 -6.49 -3.04 8.17
CA GLY A 188 -6.16 -4.39 8.61
C GLY A 188 -5.35 -5.17 7.60
N GLN A 189 -5.16 -6.45 7.90
CA GLN A 189 -4.43 -7.38 7.05
C GLN A 189 -5.03 -8.78 7.07
N GLN A 190 -4.90 -9.49 5.96
CA GLN A 190 -5.34 -10.88 5.80
C GLN A 190 -4.12 -11.74 5.46
N PHE A 191 -3.88 -12.75 6.28
CA PHE A 191 -2.87 -13.76 6.05
C PHE A 191 -3.39 -14.89 5.16
N ASP A 192 -2.50 -15.42 4.33
CA ASP A 192 -2.68 -16.63 3.53
C ASP A 192 -1.83 -17.77 4.10
N THR A 193 -2.36 -18.99 4.05
CA THR A 193 -1.66 -20.21 4.47
C THR A 193 -0.42 -20.53 3.62
N GLY A 194 -0.31 -19.94 2.43
CA GLY A 194 0.89 -19.93 1.58
C GLY A 194 2.04 -19.07 2.13
N GLY A 195 1.87 -18.37 3.25
CA GLY A 195 2.92 -17.58 3.87
C GLY A 195 3.14 -16.23 3.19
N PHE A 196 2.05 -15.54 2.85
CA PHE A 196 2.04 -14.14 2.47
C PHE A 196 0.84 -13.46 3.12
N ASN A 197 0.81 -12.13 3.14
CA ASN A 197 -0.36 -11.38 3.61
C ASN A 197 -0.64 -10.15 2.75
N VAL A 198 -1.91 -9.78 2.67
CA VAL A 198 -2.38 -8.56 2.01
C VAL A 198 -2.82 -7.57 3.08
N ILE A 199 -2.43 -6.31 2.92
CA ILE A 199 -2.60 -5.24 3.89
C ILE A 199 -3.35 -4.10 3.21
N GLY A 200 -4.46 -3.67 3.80
CA GLY A 200 -5.21 -2.48 3.38
C GLY A 200 -5.24 -1.49 4.53
N ALA A 201 -4.51 -0.39 4.39
CA ALA A 201 -4.30 0.55 5.48
C ALA A 201 -3.92 1.94 4.97
N SER A 202 -3.80 2.90 5.89
CA SER A 202 -3.22 4.20 5.55
C SER A 202 -1.71 4.09 5.40
N MET A 203 -1.19 4.59 4.28
CA MET A 203 0.22 4.56 3.91
C MET A 203 0.64 5.93 3.38
N ASN A 204 1.91 6.30 3.52
CA ASN A 204 2.42 7.54 2.93
C ASN A 204 2.68 7.32 1.44
N CYS A 205 1.83 7.88 0.57
CA CYS A 205 1.97 7.65 -0.86
C CYS A 205 3.18 8.37 -1.48
N GLY A 206 3.68 9.43 -0.85
CA GLY A 206 4.83 10.20 -1.31
C GLY A 206 6.19 9.67 -0.83
N ALA A 207 6.20 8.67 0.06
CA ALA A 207 7.42 7.99 0.49
C ALA A 207 7.57 6.68 -0.27
N THR A 208 8.76 6.41 -0.81
CA THR A 208 9.09 5.15 -1.46
C THR A 208 9.23 3.99 -0.47
N ALA A 209 9.41 4.24 0.83
CA ALA A 209 9.87 3.21 1.77
C ALA A 209 9.40 3.32 3.24
N SER A 210 8.28 3.98 3.57
CA SER A 210 7.75 3.85 4.96
C SER A 210 6.24 3.72 5.02
N TRP A 211 5.80 2.51 5.34
CA TRP A 211 4.45 2.25 5.82
C TRP A 211 4.58 1.34 7.02
N ALA A 212 3.87 1.69 8.09
CA ALA A 212 3.90 0.91 9.32
C ALA A 212 3.19 -0.43 9.06
N VAL A 213 3.94 -1.45 8.66
CA VAL A 213 3.51 -2.84 8.81
C VAL A 213 3.34 -3.02 10.31
N GLY A 214 2.13 -3.33 10.78
CA GLY A 214 1.94 -3.72 12.17
C GLY A 214 2.74 -5.00 12.39
N THR A 215 3.96 -4.88 12.91
CA THR A 215 4.82 -6.00 13.28
C THR A 215 4.24 -6.65 14.54
N ASN A 216 3.10 -7.33 14.40
CA ASN A 216 2.75 -8.33 15.37
C ASN A 216 3.60 -9.56 15.03
N THR A 217 4.81 -9.60 15.60
CA THR A 217 5.42 -10.89 15.91
C THR A 217 4.43 -11.69 16.75
N PRO A 218 4.23 -12.99 16.45
CA PRO A 218 3.37 -13.85 17.26
C PRO A 218 3.79 -13.88 18.74
#